data_AF-A0A1I8AMI8-F1
#
_entry.id   AF-A0A1I8AMI8-F1
#
_cell.length_a   1.000
_cell.length_b   1.000
_cell.length_c   1.000
_cell.angle_alpha   90.00
_cell.angle_beta   90.00
_cell.angle_gamma   90.00
#
_symmetry.space_group_name_H-M   'P 1'
#
loop_
_entity.id
_entity.type
_entity.pdbx_description
1 polymer ?
#
loop_
_entity_poly.entity_id
_entity_poly.type
_entity_poly.pdbx_seq_one_letter_code
_entity_poly.pdbx_strand_id
1 'polypeptide(L)'
;MDLTSNTKKWRIEEVPSFYYFCIYILPGIVAFAGSYAYLSYMTYDDTSRPCDTNAYLDKAFSFHERDLSQFNYKLRKWTRGLDEIFGATSRDTASRKLNDVIKNAEALQKKLSGGENYEDLKDSALLQVHLAQKRDKSSDEAMSAIERYLKAVNIDRTFVLQKFLVNLIAHPRKASEAILNKTLAQFDFKVAELMKQTHTEYHEPIDTFWGDLKQNSTPGILKSCLPVDAGAEIIREEYKTMIDLRVAECVPIGEAKWEFDWWLLETISFIAWVVLLCLMTPITIRCFE
;
A
#
# COMPACT_ATOMS: atom_id res chain seq x y z
N MET A 1 36.90 61.24 34.06
CA MET A 1 35.70 60.42 33.80
C MET A 1 36.22 59.00 33.57
N ASP A 2 36.34 58.22 34.66
CA ASP A 2 36.87 56.86 34.62
C ASP A 2 35.75 55.87 34.33
N LEU A 3 35.78 55.29 33.13
CA LEU A 3 34.98 54.13 32.77
C LEU A 3 35.76 52.88 33.19
N THR A 4 35.57 52.46 34.44
CA THR A 4 36.01 51.15 34.93
C THR A 4 35.24 50.05 34.22
N SER A 5 35.81 49.57 33.11
CA SER A 5 35.37 48.40 32.37
C SER A 5 35.50 47.15 33.25
N ASN A 6 34.40 46.78 33.91
CA ASN A 6 34.22 45.47 34.55
C ASN A 6 34.10 44.38 33.48
N THR A 7 35.20 44.07 32.79
CA THR A 7 35.31 42.84 32.00
C THR A 7 35.38 41.68 32.96
N LYS A 8 34.20 41.13 33.28
CA LYS A 8 34.02 39.88 34.01
C LYS A 8 34.77 38.80 33.21
N LYS A 9 35.98 38.47 33.67
CA LYS A 9 36.84 37.43 33.10
C LYS A 9 36.11 36.09 33.29
N TRP A 10 35.35 35.68 32.28
CA TRP A 10 34.69 34.38 32.27
C TRP A 10 35.75 33.31 32.50
N ARG A 11 35.59 32.54 33.58
CA ARG A 11 36.53 31.49 33.97
C ARG A 11 36.48 30.41 32.88
N ILE A 12 37.58 30.27 32.16
CA ILE A 12 37.75 29.34 31.02
C ILE A 12 37.54 27.86 31.43
N GLU A 13 37.50 27.58 32.73
CA GLU A 13 37.34 26.23 33.30
C GLU A 13 35.95 25.60 33.06
N GLU A 14 34.92 26.37 32.69
CA GLU A 14 33.57 25.83 32.37
C GLU A 14 33.37 25.47 30.88
N VAL A 15 34.30 25.88 30.01
CA VAL A 15 34.21 25.67 28.54
C VAL A 15 34.29 24.20 28.10
N PRO A 16 35.07 23.31 28.75
CA PRO A 16 35.20 21.92 28.29
C PRO A 16 33.90 21.14 28.35
N SER A 17 33.10 21.30 29.42
CA SER A 17 31.87 20.49 29.59
C SER A 17 30.81 20.85 28.54
N PHE A 18 30.67 22.13 28.20
CA PHE A 18 29.78 22.59 27.14
C PHE A 18 30.23 22.08 25.77
N TYR A 19 31.55 22.04 25.53
CA TYR A 19 32.10 21.52 24.29
C TYR A 19 31.86 20.00 24.12
N TYR A 20 32.09 19.21 25.17
CA TYR A 20 31.74 17.79 25.19
C TYR A 20 30.24 17.57 24.96
N PHE A 21 29.38 18.36 25.59
CA PHE A 21 27.95 18.32 25.34
C PHE A 21 27.63 18.59 23.86
N CYS A 22 28.22 19.62 23.26
CA CYS A 22 28.02 19.95 21.86
C CYS A 22 28.52 18.87 20.90
N ILE A 23 29.61 18.19 21.19
CA ILE A 23 30.14 17.12 20.30
C ILE A 23 29.32 15.85 20.41
N TYR A 24 28.97 15.43 21.62
CA TYR A 24 28.40 14.10 21.81
C TYR A 24 26.86 14.11 21.80
N ILE A 25 26.24 15.13 22.38
CA ILE A 25 24.79 15.17 22.58
C ILE A 25 24.06 15.81 21.38
N LEU A 26 24.54 16.95 20.85
CA LEU A 26 23.86 17.62 19.73
C LEU A 26 23.74 16.73 18.48
N PRO A 27 24.79 16.01 18.04
CA PRO A 27 24.64 15.08 16.91
C PRO A 27 23.64 13.96 17.18
N GLY A 28 23.53 13.50 18.43
CA GLY A 28 22.52 12.50 18.81
C GLY A 28 21.11 13.03 18.65
N ILE A 29 20.85 14.26 19.11
CA ILE A 29 19.54 14.93 18.95
C ILE A 29 19.23 15.13 17.46
N VAL A 30 20.19 15.62 16.67
CA VAL A 30 20.01 15.84 15.22
C VAL A 30 19.77 14.53 14.48
N ALA A 31 20.53 13.48 14.79
CA ALA A 31 20.37 12.15 14.20
C ALA A 31 18.99 11.57 14.51
N PHE A 32 18.55 11.66 15.76
CA PHE A 32 17.24 11.17 16.17
C PHE A 32 16.10 11.95 15.52
N ALA A 33 16.14 13.30 15.56
CA ALA A 33 15.11 14.14 14.95
C ALA A 33 15.03 13.94 13.42
N GLY A 34 16.19 13.84 12.74
CA GLY A 34 16.27 13.58 11.32
C GLY A 34 15.71 12.20 10.94
N SER A 35 16.09 11.16 11.70
CA SER A 35 15.58 9.79 11.50
C SER A 35 14.08 9.68 11.77
N TYR A 36 13.60 10.34 12.82
CA TYR A 36 12.18 10.43 13.14
C TYR A 36 11.40 11.12 12.03
N ALA A 37 11.87 12.28 11.54
CA ALA A 37 11.23 12.99 10.44
C ALA A 37 11.21 12.16 9.16
N TYR A 38 12.33 11.49 8.82
CA TYR A 38 12.42 10.59 7.67
C TYR A 38 11.44 9.41 7.77
N LEU A 39 11.42 8.68 8.88
CA LEU A 39 10.50 7.55 9.08
C LEU A 39 9.05 8.01 9.15
N SER A 40 8.76 9.14 9.79
CA SER A 40 7.42 9.73 9.80
C SER A 40 6.95 10.05 8.39
N TYR A 41 7.83 10.62 7.56
CA TYR A 41 7.52 10.91 6.15
C TYR A 41 7.29 9.64 5.34
N MET A 42 8.16 8.63 5.47
CA MET A 42 8.03 7.36 4.74
C MET A 42 6.79 6.53 5.14
N THR A 43 6.29 6.74 6.36
CA THR A 43 5.09 6.08 6.88
C THR A 43 3.83 6.94 6.74
N TYR A 44 3.98 8.19 6.30
CA TYR A 44 2.86 9.13 6.16
C TYR A 44 2.06 8.82 4.90
N ASP A 45 0.80 8.47 5.11
CA ASP A 45 -0.20 8.35 4.07
C ASP A 45 -1.07 9.61 4.07
N ASP A 46 -0.98 10.41 3.01
CA ASP A 46 -1.94 11.50 2.82
C ASP A 46 -3.32 10.91 2.51
N THR A 47 -4.14 10.75 3.54
CA THR A 47 -5.51 10.22 3.39
C THR A 47 -6.54 11.31 3.11
N SER A 48 -6.13 12.54 2.79
CA SER A 48 -7.07 13.60 2.45
C SER A 48 -7.77 13.31 1.12
N ARG A 49 -9.07 13.62 1.03
CA ARG A 49 -9.84 13.49 -0.21
C ARG A 49 -9.48 14.65 -1.15
N PRO A 50 -8.98 14.39 -2.37
CA PRO A 50 -8.77 15.44 -3.37
C PRO A 50 -10.08 16.14 -3.73
N CYS A 51 -10.02 17.44 -4.05
CA CYS A 51 -11.20 18.20 -4.48
C CYS A 51 -11.69 17.81 -5.88
N ASP A 52 -10.77 17.42 -6.76
CA ASP A 52 -11.09 16.94 -8.12
C ASP A 52 -11.49 15.45 -8.09
N THR A 53 -12.58 15.10 -8.78
CA THR A 53 -13.12 13.73 -8.78
C THR A 53 -12.18 12.75 -9.45
N ASN A 54 -11.49 13.14 -10.53
CA ASN A 54 -10.55 12.24 -11.21
C ASN A 54 -9.31 12.02 -10.34
N ALA A 55 -8.78 13.07 -9.73
CA ALA A 55 -7.68 12.96 -8.76
C ALA A 55 -8.07 12.10 -7.55
N TYR A 56 -9.32 12.19 -7.08
CA TYR A 56 -9.85 11.30 -6.04
C TYR A 56 -9.85 9.83 -6.49
N LEU A 57 -10.39 9.54 -7.68
CA LEU A 57 -10.43 8.18 -8.22
C LEU A 57 -9.01 7.62 -8.40
N ASP A 58 -8.12 8.39 -9.00
CA ASP A 58 -6.72 7.99 -9.25
C ASP A 58 -5.98 7.72 -7.92
N LYS A 59 -6.22 8.54 -6.90
CA LYS A 59 -5.69 8.33 -5.53
C LYS A 59 -6.24 7.06 -4.88
N ALA A 60 -7.55 6.82 -5.00
CA ALA A 60 -8.19 5.60 -4.48
C ALA A 60 -7.64 4.33 -5.15
N PHE A 61 -7.39 4.36 -6.46
CA PHE A 61 -6.76 3.26 -7.20
C PHE A 61 -5.33 3.02 -6.74
N SER A 62 -4.52 4.08 -6.60
CA SER A 62 -3.14 3.97 -6.11
C SER A 62 -3.07 3.32 -4.73
N PHE A 63 -3.97 3.69 -3.81
CA PHE A 63 -4.04 3.02 -2.50
C PHE A 63 -4.43 1.55 -2.61
N HIS A 64 -5.40 1.22 -3.46
CA HIS A 64 -5.80 -0.16 -3.65
C HIS A 64 -4.66 -1.04 -4.22
N GLU A 65 -3.93 -0.56 -5.23
CA GLU A 65 -2.78 -1.28 -5.79
C GLU A 65 -1.71 -1.56 -4.73
N ARG A 66 -1.43 -0.57 -3.88
CA ARG A 66 -0.49 -0.72 -2.77
C ARG A 66 -0.98 -1.70 -1.71
N ASP A 67 -2.26 -1.65 -1.35
CA ASP A 67 -2.86 -2.56 -0.37
C ASP A 67 -2.89 -4.01 -0.90
N LEU A 68 -3.17 -4.19 -2.19
CA LEU A 68 -3.07 -5.49 -2.87
C LEU A 68 -1.62 -6.00 -2.89
N SER A 69 -0.66 -5.12 -3.15
CA SER A 69 0.78 -5.42 -3.07
C SER A 69 1.18 -5.88 -1.66
N GLN A 70 0.70 -5.18 -0.62
CA GLN A 70 0.94 -5.57 0.78
C GLN A 70 0.29 -6.91 1.12
N PHE A 71 -0.92 -7.16 0.64
CA PHE A 71 -1.61 -8.44 0.81
C PHE A 71 -0.79 -9.58 0.18
N ASN A 72 -0.32 -9.41 -1.06
CA ASN A 72 0.51 -10.37 -1.77
C ASN A 72 1.84 -10.63 -1.04
N TYR A 73 2.47 -9.58 -0.50
CA TYR A 73 3.69 -9.70 0.31
C TYR A 73 3.47 -10.58 1.54
N LYS A 74 2.43 -10.30 2.34
CA LYS A 74 2.13 -11.09 3.55
C LYS A 74 1.76 -12.53 3.20
N LEU A 75 0.97 -12.73 2.14
CA LEU A 75 0.61 -14.05 1.65
C LEU A 75 1.85 -14.83 1.22
N ARG A 76 2.73 -14.25 0.41
CA ARG A 76 3.96 -14.89 -0.06
C ARG A 76 4.90 -15.25 1.09
N LYS A 77 5.05 -14.35 2.07
CA LYS A 77 5.87 -14.62 3.27
C LYS A 77 5.35 -15.84 4.04
N TRP A 78 4.02 -15.91 4.20
CA TRP A 78 3.38 -17.07 4.83
C TRP A 78 3.53 -18.34 3.98
N THR A 79 3.27 -18.29 2.67
CA THR A 79 3.40 -19.43 1.76
C THR A 79 4.81 -20.02 1.81
N ARG A 80 5.85 -19.18 1.88
CA ARG A 80 7.26 -19.60 1.96
C ARG A 80 7.72 -20.09 3.34
N GLY A 81 6.91 -19.95 4.39
CA GLY A 81 7.36 -20.20 5.76
C GLY A 81 8.43 -19.20 6.23
N LEU A 82 8.49 -17.98 5.68
CA LEU A 82 9.49 -16.97 6.08
C LEU A 82 9.08 -16.17 7.32
N ASP A 83 7.87 -16.38 7.83
CA ASP A 83 7.39 -15.78 9.07
C ASP A 83 7.86 -16.60 10.32
N GLU A 84 8.76 -17.57 10.12
CA GLU A 84 9.04 -18.68 11.04
C GLU A 84 10.28 -18.52 11.94
N ILE A 85 10.80 -17.32 12.17
CA ILE A 85 11.96 -17.13 13.09
C ILE A 85 11.67 -17.73 14.49
N PHE A 86 10.41 -17.90 14.88
CA PHE A 86 9.98 -18.54 16.14
C PHE A 86 8.98 -19.71 15.97
N GLY A 87 8.90 -20.32 14.77
CA GLY A 87 8.05 -21.49 14.49
C GLY A 87 6.97 -21.26 13.43
N ALA A 88 6.38 -22.36 12.96
CA ALA A 88 5.40 -22.37 11.87
C ALA A 88 4.18 -21.48 12.18
N THR A 89 3.96 -20.45 11.35
CA THR A 89 2.77 -19.61 11.47
C THR A 89 1.53 -20.41 11.10
N SER A 90 0.64 -20.63 12.07
CA SER A 90 -0.61 -21.36 11.86
C SER A 90 -1.49 -20.70 10.80
N ARG A 91 -2.34 -21.50 10.14
CA ARG A 91 -3.32 -21.01 9.15
C ARG A 91 -4.23 -19.92 9.74
N ASP A 92 -4.60 -20.05 11.01
CA ASP A 92 -5.43 -19.06 11.72
C ASP A 92 -4.72 -17.73 11.96
N THR A 93 -3.44 -17.76 12.30
CA THR A 93 -2.66 -16.53 12.47
C THR A 93 -2.42 -15.85 11.13
N ALA A 94 -2.15 -16.61 10.09
CA ALA A 94 -1.98 -16.08 8.73
C ALA A 94 -3.27 -15.46 8.18
N SER A 95 -4.39 -16.16 8.31
CA SER A 95 -5.70 -15.65 7.89
C SER A 95 -6.08 -14.39 8.64
N ARG A 96 -5.81 -14.31 9.95
CA ARG A 96 -6.00 -13.09 10.76
C ARG A 96 -5.15 -11.93 10.24
N LYS A 97 -3.83 -12.14 10.07
CA LYS A 97 -2.91 -11.11 9.56
C LYS A 97 -3.31 -10.59 8.17
N LEU A 98 -3.76 -11.46 7.28
CA LEU A 98 -4.24 -11.09 5.95
C LEU A 98 -5.58 -10.34 6.02
N ASN A 99 -6.50 -10.79 6.87
CA ASN A 99 -7.77 -10.12 7.10
C ASN A 99 -7.58 -8.70 7.67
N ASP A 100 -6.58 -8.49 8.52
CA ASP A 100 -6.25 -7.17 9.05
C ASP A 100 -5.78 -6.23 7.94
N VAL A 101 -5.05 -6.72 6.93
CA VAL A 101 -4.70 -5.92 5.73
C VAL A 101 -5.96 -5.53 4.97
N ILE A 102 -6.88 -6.47 4.73
CA ILE A 102 -8.15 -6.19 4.04
C ILE A 102 -8.95 -5.12 4.79
N LYS A 103 -9.10 -5.26 6.11
CA LYS A 103 -9.84 -4.29 6.94
C LYS A 103 -9.22 -2.89 6.92
N ASN A 104 -7.89 -2.81 6.98
CA ASN A 104 -7.18 -1.53 6.92
C ASN A 104 -7.36 -0.86 5.55
N ALA A 105 -7.32 -1.63 4.47
CA ALA A 105 -7.58 -1.16 3.12
C ALA A 105 -9.02 -0.65 2.96
N GLU A 106 -10.02 -1.40 3.43
CA GLU A 106 -11.43 -0.98 3.42
C GLU A 106 -11.65 0.29 4.26
N ALA A 107 -11.04 0.37 5.43
CA ALA A 107 -11.12 1.56 6.29
C ALA A 107 -10.48 2.78 5.63
N LEU A 108 -9.35 2.61 4.94
CA LEU A 108 -8.68 3.67 4.19
C LEU A 108 -9.55 4.17 3.04
N GLN A 109 -10.13 3.26 2.25
CA GLN A 109 -11.04 3.62 1.16
C GLN A 109 -12.28 4.37 1.68
N LYS A 110 -12.88 3.91 2.78
CA LYS A 110 -14.00 4.60 3.44
C LYS A 110 -13.61 6.00 3.93
N LYS A 111 -12.41 6.15 4.47
CA LYS A 111 -11.89 7.47 4.90
C LYS A 111 -11.73 8.41 3.70
N LEU A 112 -11.27 7.91 2.56
CA LEU A 112 -11.09 8.69 1.33
C LEU A 112 -12.40 9.12 0.69
N SER A 113 -13.45 8.29 0.74
CA SER A 113 -14.76 8.68 0.22
C SER A 113 -15.40 9.80 1.04
N GLY A 114 -14.95 10.03 2.27
CA GLY A 114 -15.45 11.11 3.13
C GLY A 114 -16.85 10.86 3.68
N GLY A 115 -17.34 9.61 3.62
CA GLY A 115 -18.69 9.22 4.03
C GLY A 115 -18.78 7.78 4.54
N GLU A 116 -19.99 7.39 4.98
CA GLU A 116 -20.23 6.00 5.40
C GLU A 116 -20.35 5.02 4.24
N ASN A 117 -20.60 5.51 3.02
CA ASN A 117 -20.89 4.69 1.86
C ASN A 117 -19.66 4.49 0.97
N TYR A 118 -19.36 3.23 0.68
CA TYR A 118 -18.28 2.81 -0.21
C TYR A 118 -18.72 2.86 -1.69
N GLU A 119 -20.03 2.76 -1.96
CA GLU A 119 -20.55 2.75 -3.34
C GLU A 119 -20.25 4.04 -4.13
N ASP A 120 -19.94 5.12 -3.42
CA ASP A 120 -19.58 6.43 -3.96
C ASP A 120 -18.45 6.38 -5.01
N LEU A 121 -17.48 5.47 -4.91
CA LEU A 121 -16.35 5.38 -5.85
C LEU A 121 -16.83 4.96 -7.26
N LYS A 122 -17.54 3.84 -7.32
CA LYS A 122 -18.05 3.25 -8.56
C LYS A 122 -19.09 4.17 -9.20
N ASP A 123 -19.98 4.75 -8.39
CA ASP A 123 -21.02 5.65 -8.87
C ASP A 123 -20.44 6.97 -9.39
N SER A 124 -19.42 7.51 -8.72
CA SER A 124 -18.67 8.68 -9.21
C SER A 124 -17.96 8.38 -10.54
N ALA A 125 -17.34 7.22 -10.67
CA ALA A 125 -16.68 6.83 -11.92
C ALA A 125 -17.67 6.63 -13.07
N LEU A 126 -18.83 6.01 -12.80
CA LEU A 126 -19.90 5.84 -13.80
C LEU A 126 -20.46 7.19 -14.26
N LEU A 127 -20.65 8.13 -13.34
CA LEU A 127 -21.07 9.49 -13.67
C LEU A 127 -20.06 10.18 -14.60
N GLN A 128 -18.75 9.98 -14.40
CA GLN A 128 -17.72 10.51 -15.31
C GLN A 128 -17.83 9.91 -16.71
N VAL A 129 -18.12 8.61 -16.85
CA VAL A 129 -18.35 7.98 -18.15
C VAL A 129 -19.52 8.66 -18.87
N HIS A 130 -20.65 8.83 -18.20
CA HIS A 130 -21.81 9.49 -18.79
C HIS A 130 -21.55 10.95 -19.16
N LEU A 131 -20.82 11.69 -18.33
CA LEU A 131 -20.46 13.08 -18.62
C LEU A 131 -19.51 13.19 -19.80
N ALA A 132 -18.57 12.26 -19.96
CA ALA A 132 -17.65 12.25 -21.09
C ALA A 132 -18.38 11.98 -22.41
N GLN A 133 -19.26 10.98 -22.42
CA GLN A 133 -20.06 10.63 -23.60
C GLN A 133 -21.05 11.72 -24.00
N LYS A 134 -21.75 12.34 -23.04
CA LYS A 134 -22.78 13.36 -23.35
C LYS A 134 -22.21 14.70 -23.83
N ARG A 135 -20.95 14.99 -23.53
CA ARG A 135 -20.31 16.28 -23.88
C ARG A 135 -19.51 16.20 -25.17
N ASP A 136 -19.64 15.11 -25.93
CA ASP A 136 -18.84 14.83 -27.12
C ASP A 136 -17.34 15.07 -26.86
N LYS A 137 -16.88 14.64 -25.68
CA LYS A 137 -15.46 14.70 -25.33
C LYS A 137 -14.64 13.87 -26.32
N SER A 138 -13.33 14.13 -26.34
CA SER A 138 -12.42 13.30 -27.13
C SER A 138 -12.55 11.82 -26.76
N SER A 139 -12.32 10.94 -27.73
CA SER A 139 -12.36 9.48 -27.51
C SER A 139 -11.44 9.06 -26.37
N ASP A 140 -10.27 9.69 -26.25
CA ASP A 140 -9.30 9.46 -25.17
C ASP A 140 -9.85 9.79 -23.78
N GLU A 141 -10.59 10.89 -23.64
CA GLU A 141 -11.22 11.25 -22.36
C GLU A 141 -12.36 10.30 -21.99
N ALA A 142 -13.16 9.87 -22.98
CA ALA A 142 -14.22 8.88 -22.76
C ALA A 142 -13.63 7.54 -22.34
N MET A 143 -12.59 7.07 -23.03
CA MET A 143 -11.88 5.83 -22.69
C MET A 143 -11.25 5.92 -21.29
N SER A 144 -10.61 7.04 -20.97
CA SER A 144 -10.04 7.26 -19.63
C SER A 144 -11.10 7.20 -18.51
N ALA A 145 -12.31 7.71 -18.74
CA ALA A 145 -13.40 7.60 -17.78
C ALA A 145 -13.89 6.15 -17.63
N ILE A 146 -13.98 5.42 -18.75
CA ILE A 146 -14.35 4.00 -18.79
C ILE A 146 -13.33 3.16 -18.00
N GLU A 147 -12.03 3.37 -18.21
CA GLU A 147 -10.99 2.65 -17.49
C GLU A 147 -11.07 2.88 -15.98
N ARG A 148 -11.34 4.12 -15.53
CA ARG A 148 -11.55 4.41 -14.10
C ARG A 148 -12.75 3.66 -13.54
N TYR A 149 -13.86 3.58 -14.28
CA TYR A 149 -15.01 2.79 -13.84
C TYR A 149 -14.67 1.29 -13.75
N LEU A 150 -13.97 0.74 -14.74
CA LEU A 150 -13.53 -0.67 -14.72
C LEU A 150 -12.58 -0.95 -13.54
N LYS A 151 -11.65 -0.02 -13.24
CA LYS A 151 -10.81 -0.08 -12.04
C LYS A 151 -11.64 -0.08 -10.76
N ALA A 152 -12.65 0.79 -10.65
CA ALA A 152 -13.54 0.84 -9.49
C ALA A 152 -14.30 -0.48 -9.29
N VAL A 153 -14.85 -1.06 -10.36
CA VAL A 153 -15.51 -2.39 -10.31
C VAL A 153 -14.52 -3.48 -9.93
N ASN A 154 -13.28 -3.41 -10.41
CA ASN A 154 -12.26 -4.39 -10.08
C ASN A 154 -11.79 -4.32 -8.62
N ILE A 155 -11.82 -3.16 -7.97
CA ILE A 155 -11.50 -3.07 -6.53
C ILE A 155 -12.44 -3.97 -5.72
N ASP A 156 -13.76 -3.88 -5.97
CA ASP A 156 -14.75 -4.73 -5.31
C ASP A 156 -14.48 -6.22 -5.57
N ARG A 157 -14.22 -6.57 -6.83
CA ARG A 157 -13.88 -7.94 -7.24
C ARG A 157 -12.66 -8.46 -6.47
N THR A 158 -11.64 -7.62 -6.34
CA THR A 158 -10.39 -7.93 -5.65
C THR A 158 -10.63 -8.17 -4.17
N PHE A 159 -11.42 -7.32 -3.50
CA PHE A 159 -11.77 -7.54 -2.08
C PHE A 159 -12.55 -8.83 -1.86
N VAL A 160 -13.48 -9.18 -2.75
CA VAL A 160 -14.18 -10.48 -2.71
C VAL A 160 -13.19 -11.64 -2.77
N LEU A 161 -12.23 -11.58 -3.71
CA LEU A 161 -11.21 -12.63 -3.87
C LEU A 161 -10.27 -12.71 -2.66
N GLN A 162 -9.82 -11.57 -2.11
CA GLN A 162 -8.99 -11.53 -0.90
C GLN A 162 -9.73 -12.18 0.28
N LYS A 163 -11.00 -11.82 0.51
CA LYS A 163 -11.82 -12.41 1.58
C LYS A 163 -12.06 -13.90 1.36
N PHE A 164 -12.33 -14.31 0.12
CA PHE A 164 -12.45 -15.72 -0.23
C PHE A 164 -11.17 -16.50 0.10
N LEU A 165 -10.02 -15.97 -0.32
CA LEU A 165 -8.72 -16.58 -0.08
C LEU A 165 -8.39 -16.68 1.42
N VAL A 166 -8.62 -15.62 2.19
CA VAL A 166 -8.49 -15.63 3.66
C VAL A 166 -9.37 -16.70 4.30
N ASN A 167 -10.63 -16.80 3.86
CA ASN A 167 -11.56 -17.82 4.33
C ASN A 167 -11.12 -19.24 3.93
N LEU A 168 -10.55 -19.41 2.73
CA LEU A 168 -10.02 -20.69 2.25
C LEU A 168 -8.79 -21.10 3.07
N ILE A 169 -7.91 -20.15 3.43
CA ILE A 169 -6.77 -20.41 4.33
C ILE A 169 -7.26 -20.88 5.69
N ALA A 170 -8.21 -20.16 6.31
CA ALA A 170 -8.73 -20.48 7.64
C ALA A 170 -9.57 -21.77 7.66
N HIS A 171 -10.47 -21.93 6.68
CA HIS A 171 -11.51 -22.97 6.67
C HIS A 171 -11.78 -23.52 5.25
N PRO A 172 -10.89 -24.37 4.68
CA PRO A 172 -10.98 -24.85 3.31
C PRO A 172 -12.34 -25.44 2.92
N ARG A 173 -12.96 -26.18 3.85
CA ARG A 173 -14.24 -26.88 3.64
C ARG A 173 -15.45 -25.94 3.56
N LYS A 174 -15.34 -24.72 4.08
CA LYS A 174 -16.44 -23.73 4.08
C LYS A 174 -16.44 -22.85 2.83
N ALA A 175 -15.31 -22.77 2.13
CA ALA A 175 -15.19 -21.96 0.91
C ALA A 175 -15.87 -22.67 -0.26
N SER A 176 -17.06 -22.18 -0.62
CA SER A 176 -17.86 -22.73 -1.72
C SER A 176 -17.50 -22.05 -3.05
N GLU A 177 -17.11 -22.87 -4.02
CA GLU A 177 -16.87 -22.45 -5.40
C GLU A 177 -18.13 -21.85 -6.04
N ALA A 178 -19.30 -22.41 -5.77
CA ALA A 178 -20.57 -21.91 -6.30
C ALA A 178 -20.86 -20.49 -5.81
N ILE A 179 -20.51 -20.16 -4.56
CA ILE A 179 -20.64 -18.80 -4.02
C ILE A 179 -19.65 -17.88 -4.73
N LEU A 180 -18.38 -18.29 -4.86
CA LEU A 180 -17.38 -17.49 -5.57
C LEU A 180 -17.79 -17.22 -7.01
N ASN A 181 -18.18 -18.25 -7.76
CA ASN A 181 -18.64 -18.13 -9.14
C ASN A 181 -19.82 -17.17 -9.27
N LYS A 182 -20.85 -17.33 -8.43
CA LYS A 182 -22.01 -16.44 -8.42
C LYS A 182 -21.61 -14.99 -8.15
N THR A 183 -20.72 -14.74 -7.20
CA THR A 183 -20.27 -13.38 -6.88
C THR A 183 -19.39 -12.80 -7.98
N LEU A 184 -18.48 -13.58 -8.58
CA LEU A 184 -17.65 -13.10 -9.69
C LEU A 184 -18.48 -12.72 -10.92
N ALA A 185 -19.49 -13.52 -11.25
CA ALA A 185 -20.40 -13.24 -12.35
C ALA A 185 -21.17 -11.91 -12.21
N GLN A 186 -21.38 -11.42 -10.98
CA GLN A 186 -22.00 -10.10 -10.77
C GLN A 186 -21.11 -8.95 -11.26
N PHE A 187 -19.79 -9.12 -11.23
CA PHE A 187 -18.86 -8.10 -11.75
C PHE A 187 -18.82 -8.12 -13.27
N ASP A 188 -18.77 -9.30 -13.90
CA ASP A 188 -18.85 -9.42 -15.36
C ASP A 188 -20.20 -8.87 -15.87
N PHE A 189 -21.30 -9.05 -15.12
CA PHE A 189 -22.58 -8.44 -15.45
C PHE A 189 -22.53 -6.90 -15.45
N LYS A 190 -21.89 -6.27 -14.45
CA LYS A 190 -21.71 -4.81 -14.40
C LYS A 190 -20.92 -4.28 -15.59
N VAL A 191 -19.88 -5.01 -16.03
CA VAL A 191 -19.09 -4.64 -17.22
C VAL A 191 -19.92 -4.78 -18.49
N ALA A 192 -20.72 -5.85 -18.62
CA ALA A 192 -21.64 -6.00 -19.74
C ALA A 192 -22.72 -4.91 -19.77
N GLU A 193 -23.18 -4.43 -18.61
CA GLU A 193 -24.10 -3.29 -18.51
C GLU A 193 -23.44 -1.98 -18.96
N LEU A 194 -22.18 -1.74 -18.56
CA LEU A 194 -21.39 -0.60 -19.05
C LEU A 194 -21.28 -0.63 -20.58
N MET A 195 -20.94 -1.78 -21.18
CA MET A 195 -20.82 -1.91 -22.64
C MET A 195 -22.11 -1.51 -23.35
N LYS A 196 -23.27 -1.96 -22.86
CA LYS A 196 -24.59 -1.59 -23.40
C LYS A 196 -24.87 -0.09 -23.37
N GLN A 197 -24.27 0.63 -22.42
CA GLN A 197 -24.43 2.08 -22.26
C GLN A 197 -23.37 2.88 -23.03
N THR A 198 -22.35 2.23 -23.59
CA THR A 198 -21.24 2.86 -24.31
C THR A 198 -21.33 2.63 -25.82
N HIS A 199 -20.69 3.52 -26.60
CA HIS A 199 -20.57 3.33 -28.05
C HIS A 199 -19.81 2.05 -28.39
N THR A 200 -20.19 1.39 -29.49
CA THR A 200 -19.62 0.10 -29.93
C THR A 200 -18.13 0.13 -30.18
N GLU A 201 -17.58 1.30 -30.52
CA GLU A 201 -16.12 1.51 -30.68
C GLU A 201 -15.32 1.24 -29.40
N TYR A 202 -15.94 1.34 -28.22
CA TYR A 202 -15.28 1.07 -26.94
C TYR A 202 -15.38 -0.39 -26.49
N HIS A 203 -16.19 -1.24 -27.15
CA HIS A 203 -16.48 -2.60 -26.65
C HIS A 203 -15.24 -3.49 -26.61
N GLU A 204 -14.46 -3.55 -27.70
CA GLU A 204 -13.22 -4.33 -27.74
C GLU A 204 -12.15 -3.81 -26.76
N PRO A 205 -11.90 -2.48 -26.67
CA PRO A 205 -11.03 -1.92 -25.62
C PRO A 205 -11.50 -2.26 -24.19
N ILE A 206 -12.80 -2.18 -23.92
CA ILE A 206 -13.38 -2.55 -22.61
C ILE A 206 -13.09 -4.01 -22.29
N ASP A 207 -13.39 -4.93 -23.20
CA ASP A 207 -13.19 -6.37 -23.00
C ASP A 207 -11.72 -6.71 -22.78
N THR A 208 -10.84 -6.14 -23.60
CA THR A 208 -9.39 -6.33 -23.50
C THR A 208 -8.87 -5.82 -22.15
N PHE A 209 -9.20 -4.58 -21.80
CA PHE A 209 -8.78 -3.97 -20.55
C PHE A 209 -9.33 -4.71 -19.33
N TRP A 210 -10.59 -5.14 -19.37
CA TRP A 210 -11.20 -5.92 -18.29
C TRP A 210 -10.52 -7.28 -18.11
N GLY A 211 -10.21 -7.99 -19.20
CA GLY A 211 -9.48 -9.26 -19.17
C GLY A 211 -8.09 -9.12 -18.54
N ASP A 212 -7.34 -8.09 -18.94
CA ASP A 212 -6.03 -7.79 -18.35
C ASP A 212 -6.14 -7.39 -16.88
N LEU A 213 -7.13 -6.56 -16.54
CA LEU A 213 -7.36 -6.10 -15.18
C LEU A 213 -7.68 -7.27 -14.25
N LYS A 214 -8.54 -8.22 -14.70
CA LYS A 214 -8.86 -9.43 -13.94
C LYS A 214 -7.62 -10.28 -13.65
N GLN A 215 -6.73 -10.48 -14.61
CA GLN A 215 -5.51 -11.26 -14.40
C GLN A 215 -4.54 -10.55 -13.46
N ASN A 216 -4.29 -9.26 -13.69
CA ASN A 216 -3.29 -8.49 -12.95
C ASN A 216 -3.71 -8.23 -11.50
N SER A 217 -5.01 -8.20 -11.21
CA SER A 217 -5.54 -7.88 -9.89
C SER A 217 -5.95 -9.09 -9.07
N THR A 218 -5.87 -10.31 -9.61
CA THR A 218 -6.27 -11.51 -8.86
C THR A 218 -5.29 -11.73 -7.69
N PRO A 219 -5.73 -11.59 -6.42
CA PRO A 219 -4.84 -11.62 -5.27
C PRO A 219 -4.10 -12.95 -5.19
N GLY A 220 -2.80 -12.93 -4.95
CA GLY A 220 -2.00 -14.13 -4.72
C GLY A 220 -1.66 -14.96 -5.96
N ILE A 221 -2.06 -14.55 -7.17
CA ILE A 221 -1.73 -15.25 -8.42
C ILE A 221 -1.09 -14.26 -9.40
N LEU A 222 0.09 -14.59 -9.93
CA LEU A 222 0.79 -13.85 -10.97
C LEU A 222 0.05 -13.98 -12.29
N LYS A 223 0.08 -12.92 -13.12
CA LYS A 223 -0.50 -12.92 -14.48
C LYS A 223 -0.09 -14.16 -15.29
N SER A 224 1.17 -14.56 -15.22
CA SER A 224 1.70 -15.72 -15.96
C SER A 224 1.16 -17.07 -15.52
N CYS A 225 0.53 -17.15 -14.34
CA CYS A 225 -0.06 -18.37 -13.80
C CYS A 225 -1.58 -18.42 -13.93
N LEU A 226 -2.20 -17.39 -14.52
CA LEU A 226 -3.64 -17.32 -14.67
C LEU A 226 -4.02 -17.13 -16.14
N PRO A 227 -4.80 -18.05 -16.76
CA PRO A 227 -5.26 -17.86 -18.12
C PRO A 227 -6.20 -16.64 -18.22
N VAL A 228 -6.33 -16.09 -19.43
CA VAL A 228 -7.10 -14.85 -19.68
C VAL A 228 -8.57 -14.98 -19.28
N ASP A 229 -9.13 -16.16 -19.50
CA ASP A 229 -10.51 -16.55 -19.27
C ASP A 229 -10.70 -17.33 -17.96
N ALA A 230 -9.77 -17.17 -17.01
CA ALA A 230 -9.84 -17.90 -15.74
C ALA A 230 -11.15 -17.66 -14.98
N GLY A 231 -11.95 -18.72 -14.87
CA GLY A 231 -13.15 -18.77 -14.05
C GLY A 231 -12.86 -19.02 -12.56
N ALA A 232 -13.93 -19.07 -11.77
CA ALA A 232 -13.84 -19.30 -10.32
C ALA A 232 -13.19 -20.63 -9.94
N GLU A 233 -13.40 -21.69 -10.74
CA GLU A 233 -12.82 -23.01 -10.54
C GLU A 233 -11.29 -22.97 -10.64
N ILE A 234 -10.77 -22.41 -11.75
CA ILE A 234 -9.32 -22.27 -11.99
C ILE A 234 -8.66 -21.46 -10.87
N ILE A 235 -9.24 -20.30 -10.53
CA ILE A 235 -8.73 -19.44 -9.44
C ILE A 235 -8.68 -20.21 -8.11
N ARG A 236 -9.74 -20.98 -7.80
CA ARG A 236 -9.82 -21.76 -6.57
C ARG A 236 -8.78 -22.88 -6.52
N GLU A 237 -8.55 -23.60 -7.62
CA GLU A 237 -7.56 -24.66 -7.68
C GLU A 237 -6.13 -24.11 -7.55
N GLU A 238 -5.84 -22.96 -8.16
CA GLU A 238 -4.57 -22.26 -7.95
C GLU A 238 -4.38 -21.86 -6.47
N TYR A 239 -5.44 -21.35 -5.83
CA TYR A 239 -5.39 -21.05 -4.41
C TYR A 239 -5.16 -22.29 -3.54
N LYS A 240 -5.83 -23.41 -3.82
CA LYS A 240 -5.59 -24.66 -3.08
C LYS A 240 -4.14 -25.12 -3.26
N THR A 241 -3.63 -25.09 -4.48
CA THR A 241 -2.26 -25.49 -4.81
C THR A 241 -1.26 -24.64 -4.02
N MET A 242 -1.39 -23.31 -4.06
CA MET A 242 -0.57 -22.39 -3.28
C MET A 242 -0.63 -22.69 -1.78
N ILE A 243 -1.82 -22.94 -1.23
CA ILE A 243 -2.03 -23.10 0.22
C ILE A 243 -1.56 -24.47 0.73
N ASP A 244 -1.95 -25.54 0.05
CA ASP A 244 -1.75 -26.90 0.50
C ASP A 244 -0.34 -27.41 0.14
N LEU A 245 0.20 -26.99 -1.01
CA LEU A 245 1.57 -27.35 -1.42
C LEU A 245 2.62 -26.29 -1.05
N ARG A 246 2.20 -25.14 -0.52
CA ARG A 246 3.12 -24.03 -0.14
C ARG A 246 4.00 -23.54 -1.30
N VAL A 247 3.48 -23.58 -2.53
CA VAL A 247 4.18 -23.11 -3.73
C VAL A 247 4.01 -21.60 -3.86
N ALA A 248 5.13 -20.87 -3.75
CA ALA A 248 5.14 -19.41 -3.82
C ALA A 248 5.53 -18.84 -5.20
N GLU A 249 5.76 -19.71 -6.18
CA GLU A 249 6.21 -19.32 -7.52
C GLU A 249 5.19 -18.42 -8.23
N CYS A 250 3.91 -18.80 -8.14
CA CYS A 250 2.81 -18.02 -8.69
C CYS A 250 2.33 -16.88 -7.78
N VAL A 251 2.92 -16.66 -6.61
CA VAL A 251 2.48 -15.59 -5.70
C VAL A 251 3.26 -14.31 -6.02
N PRO A 252 2.62 -13.17 -6.34
CA PRO A 252 3.33 -11.92 -6.59
C PRO A 252 4.24 -11.53 -5.42
N ILE A 253 5.39 -10.89 -5.69
CA ILE A 253 6.37 -10.53 -4.65
C ILE A 253 5.70 -9.64 -3.59
N GLY A 254 4.93 -8.66 -4.07
CA GLY A 254 4.33 -7.63 -3.23
C GLY A 254 5.37 -6.73 -2.58
N GLU A 255 4.90 -5.70 -1.90
CA GLU A 255 5.73 -4.75 -1.17
C GLU A 255 5.28 -4.68 0.29
N ALA A 256 6.24 -4.66 1.21
CA ALA A 256 5.94 -4.41 2.60
C ALA A 256 5.53 -2.94 2.77
N LYS A 257 4.43 -2.70 3.50
CA LYS A 257 4.13 -1.34 3.96
C LYS A 257 5.18 -0.92 4.97
N TRP A 258 5.69 0.30 4.85
CA TRP A 258 6.49 0.91 5.91
C TRP A 258 5.58 1.13 7.13
N GLU A 259 5.84 0.37 8.17
CA GLU A 259 5.22 0.56 9.48
C GLU A 259 6.26 1.28 10.35
N PHE A 260 5.81 2.28 11.11
CA PHE A 260 6.70 2.98 12.02
C PHE A 260 7.12 2.01 13.12
N ASP A 261 8.41 1.67 13.14
CA ASP A 261 9.00 0.76 14.11
C ASP A 261 10.02 1.52 14.96
N TRP A 262 9.81 1.51 16.27
CA TRP A 262 10.71 2.15 17.23
C TRP A 262 12.11 1.54 17.19
N TRP A 263 12.23 0.23 16.97
CA TRP A 263 13.54 -0.43 16.83
C TRP A 263 14.28 0.05 15.59
N LEU A 264 13.57 0.20 14.47
CA LEU A 264 14.14 0.75 13.25
C LEU A 264 14.57 2.21 13.45
N LEU A 265 13.76 3.03 14.14
CA LEU A 265 14.11 4.40 14.49
C LEU A 265 15.40 4.46 15.32
N GLU A 266 15.48 3.67 16.39
CA GLU A 266 16.66 3.61 17.25
C GLU A 266 17.91 3.20 16.45
N THR A 267 17.77 2.19 15.59
CA THR A 267 18.88 1.69 14.77
C THR A 267 19.38 2.74 13.78
N ILE A 268 18.48 3.37 13.02
CA ILE A 268 18.85 4.42 12.05
C ILE A 268 19.43 5.64 12.77
N SER A 269 18.83 6.03 13.91
CA SER A 269 19.32 7.15 14.72
C SER A 269 20.72 6.88 15.26
N PHE A 270 20.99 5.67 15.73
CA PHE A 270 22.32 5.27 16.22
C PHE A 270 23.36 5.28 15.09
N ILE A 271 23.03 4.71 13.92
CA ILE A 271 23.92 4.72 12.75
C ILE A 271 24.23 6.16 12.33
N ALA A 272 23.21 7.01 12.22
CA ALA A 272 23.36 8.41 11.85
C ALA A 272 24.20 9.18 12.89
N TRP A 273 24.00 8.92 14.19
CA TRP A 273 24.79 9.52 15.27
C TRP A 273 26.27 9.14 15.16
N VAL A 274 26.58 7.86 14.95
CA VAL A 274 27.97 7.38 14.77
C VAL A 274 28.62 8.04 13.54
N VAL A 275 27.90 8.12 12.42
CA VAL A 275 28.40 8.78 11.20
C VAL A 275 28.69 10.26 11.47
N LEU A 276 27.79 10.99 12.14
CA LEU A 276 28.02 12.39 12.48
C LEU A 276 29.22 12.57 13.42
N LEU A 277 29.40 11.69 14.42
CA LEU A 277 30.59 11.74 15.29
C LEU A 277 31.89 11.54 14.50
N CYS A 278 31.93 10.56 13.59
CA CYS A 278 33.10 10.32 12.74
C CYS A 278 33.42 11.53 11.84
N LEU A 279 32.40 12.22 11.32
CA LEU A 279 32.60 13.41 10.48
C LEU A 279 33.03 14.65 11.29
N MET A 280 32.60 14.78 12.54
CA MET A 280 32.92 15.92 13.39
C MET A 280 34.29 15.79 14.06
N THR A 281 34.76 14.57 14.35
CA THR A 281 36.03 14.32 15.07
C THR A 281 37.26 15.01 14.44
N PRO A 282 37.47 15.00 13.10
CA PRO A 282 38.62 15.69 12.49
C PRO A 282 38.54 17.21 12.63
N ILE A 283 37.33 17.77 12.60
CA ILE A 283 37.10 19.21 12.76
C ILE A 283 37.42 19.60 14.21
N THR A 284 36.97 18.80 15.17
CA THR A 284 37.23 19.07 16.59
C THR A 284 38.71 18.98 16.93
N ILE A 285 39.44 18.01 16.36
CA ILE A 285 40.91 17.91 16.54
C ILE A 285 41.60 19.17 16.01
N ARG A 286 41.29 19.58 14.77
CA ARG A 286 41.90 20.77 14.14
C ARG A 286 41.56 22.09 14.85
N CYS A 287 40.42 22.18 15.52
CA CYS A 287 40.06 23.39 16.28
C CYS A 287 40.76 23.49 17.64
N PHE A 288 41.39 22.41 18.12
CA PHE A 288 42.04 22.35 19.43
C PHE A 288 43.56 22.24 19.36
N GLU A 289 44.12 21.91 18.19
CA GLU A 289 45.55 22.10 17.86
C GLU A 289 45.86 23.58 17.57
#